data_AF-A0A7U9TLD2-F1
#
_entry.id   AF-A0A7U9TLD2-F1
#
_cell.length_a   1.000
_cell.length_b   1.000
_cell.length_c   1.000
_cell.angle_alpha   90.00
_cell.angle_beta   90.00
_cell.angle_gamma   90.00
#
_symmetry.space_group_name_H-M   'P 1'
#
loop_
_entity.id
_entity.type
_entity.pdbx_description
1 polymer ?
#
loop_
_entity_poly.entity_id
_entity_poly.type
_entity_poly.pdbx_seq_one_letter_code
_entity_poly.pdbx_strand_id
1 'polypeptide(L)'
;MKYKTLQFIIVIGILVCFFLPMFNVEEESLTGIQAIYSGNILLFGNIIIGVVFLTTIAHLIFMIFGIFKKEQTESMESTINIVVNISLIAGLLMVTFLGWYTNIVAIICVILMIGSAYVRYKFL
;
A
#
# COMPACT_ATOMS: atom_id res chain seq x y z
N MET A 1 13.59 -16.98 -4.76
CA MET A 1 14.07 -16.06 -3.70
C MET A 1 14.19 -14.61 -4.18
N LYS A 2 14.89 -14.30 -5.29
CA LYS A 2 15.11 -12.92 -5.75
C LYS A 2 13.83 -12.05 -5.88
N TYR A 3 12.74 -12.60 -6.40
CA TYR A 3 11.46 -11.88 -6.56
C TYR A 3 10.74 -11.63 -5.23
N LYS A 4 10.83 -12.57 -4.27
CA LYS A 4 10.28 -12.38 -2.91
C LYS A 4 11.01 -11.24 -2.18
N THR A 5 12.33 -11.14 -2.35
CA THR A 5 13.12 -10.03 -1.81
C THR A 5 12.75 -8.69 -2.45
N LEU A 6 12.56 -8.65 -3.78
CA LEU A 6 12.11 -7.44 -4.47
C LEU A 6 10.72 -7.00 -3.99
N GLN A 7 9.77 -7.93 -3.88
CA GLN A 7 8.43 -7.66 -3.36
C GLN A 7 8.49 -7.13 -1.92
N PHE A 8 9.35 -7.69 -1.08
CA PHE A 8 9.59 -7.22 0.28
C PHE A 8 10.10 -5.77 0.32
N ILE A 9 11.08 -5.44 -0.52
CA ILE A 9 11.61 -4.07 -0.65
C ILE A 9 10.52 -3.11 -1.10
N ILE A 10 9.69 -3.50 -2.07
CA ILE A 10 8.59 -2.67 -2.57
C ILE A 10 7.58 -2.37 -1.44
N VAL A 11 7.16 -3.38 -0.68
CA VAL A 11 6.19 -3.18 0.41
C VAL A 11 6.78 -2.34 1.55
N ILE A 12 8.07 -2.49 1.86
CA ILE A 12 8.74 -1.56 2.77
C ILE A 12 8.72 -0.14 2.21
N GLY A 13 8.99 0.04 0.92
CA GLY A 13 8.90 1.35 0.27
C GLY A 13 7.51 1.98 0.39
N ILE A 14 6.45 1.19 0.20
CA ILE A 14 5.06 1.63 0.41
C ILE A 14 4.86 2.08 1.86
N LEU A 15 5.29 1.27 2.84
CA LEU A 15 5.19 1.64 4.25
C LEU A 15 5.96 2.92 4.58
N VAL A 16 7.17 3.10 4.05
CA VAL A 16 7.97 4.31 4.26
C VAL A 16 7.24 5.54 3.72
N CYS A 17 6.54 5.42 2.58
CA CYS A 17 5.74 6.53 2.05
C CYS A 17 4.71 7.03 3.07
N PHE A 18 4.09 6.15 3.86
CA PHE A 18 3.09 6.55 4.87
C PHE A 18 3.65 7.41 6.00
N PHE A 19 4.96 7.36 6.26
CA PHE A 19 5.64 8.21 7.26
C PHE A 19 6.11 9.54 6.67
N LEU A 20 6.10 9.67 5.35
CA LEU A 20 6.43 10.90 4.65
C LEU A 20 5.15 11.71 4.40
N PRO A 21 5.26 13.04 4.21
CA PRO A 21 4.13 13.84 3.78
C PRO A 21 3.63 13.31 2.44
N MET A 22 2.37 12.89 2.38
CA MET A 22 1.72 12.34 1.17
C MET A 22 0.59 13.23 0.68
N PHE A 23 0.02 14.03 1.59
CA PHE A 23 -1.12 14.88 1.32
C PHE A 23 -0.83 16.31 1.71
N ASN A 24 -1.21 17.25 0.85
CA ASN A 24 -1.22 18.67 1.11
C ASN A 24 -2.69 19.10 1.12
N VAL A 25 -3.20 19.41 2.30
CA VAL A 25 -4.56 19.89 2.47
C VAL A 25 -4.46 21.31 2.99
N GLU A 26 -4.92 22.27 2.19
CA GLU A 26 -4.74 23.69 2.45
C GLU A 26 -3.24 24.05 2.60
N GLU A 27 -2.80 24.44 3.80
CA GLU A 27 -1.42 24.78 4.14
C GLU A 27 -0.71 23.69 4.98
N GLU A 28 -1.40 22.60 5.30
CA GLU A 28 -0.86 21.51 6.10
C GLU A 28 -0.38 20.33 5.25
N SER A 29 0.88 19.96 5.42
CA SER A 29 1.45 18.74 4.88
C SER A 29 1.23 17.58 5.84
N LEU A 30 0.31 16.68 5.48
CA LEU A 30 -0.07 15.51 6.26
C LEU A 30 0.67 14.26 5.78
N THR A 31 1.18 13.49 6.74
CA THR A 31 1.65 12.13 6.48
C THR A 31 0.50 11.19 6.18
N GLY A 32 0.78 10.05 5.54
CA GLY A 32 -0.24 9.02 5.27
C GLY A 32 -0.93 8.53 6.54
N ILE A 33 -0.23 8.47 7.68
CA ILE A 33 -0.81 8.06 8.97
C ILE A 33 -1.71 9.16 9.54
N GLN A 34 -1.27 10.41 9.54
CA GLN A 34 -2.08 11.54 10.03
C GLN A 34 -3.35 11.72 9.19
N ALA A 35 -3.24 11.50 7.88
CA ALA A 35 -4.35 11.60 6.95
C ALA A 35 -5.50 10.61 7.26
N ILE A 36 -5.22 9.47 7.91
CA ILE A 36 -6.28 8.50 8.31
C ILE A 36 -7.22 9.10 9.37
N TYR A 37 -6.70 10.00 10.23
CA TYR A 37 -7.44 10.58 11.35
C TYR A 37 -7.75 12.06 11.17
N SER A 38 -7.34 12.65 10.05
CA SER A 38 -7.52 14.08 9.80
C SER A 38 -8.98 14.44 9.51
N GLY A 39 -9.48 15.49 10.16
CA GLY A 39 -10.78 16.07 9.82
C GLY A 39 -10.77 16.89 8.52
N ASN A 40 -9.58 17.20 7.99
CA ASN A 40 -9.42 18.08 6.82
C ASN A 40 -9.57 17.32 5.49
N ILE A 41 -9.49 15.98 5.53
CA ILE A 41 -9.74 15.12 4.37
C ILE A 41 -11.18 14.59 4.46
N LEU A 42 -11.83 14.42 3.31
CA LEU A 42 -13.14 13.78 3.24
C LEU A 42 -13.12 12.41 3.94
N LEU A 43 -14.13 12.11 4.76
CA LEU A 43 -14.24 10.85 5.51
C LEU A 43 -13.97 9.61 4.63
N PHE A 44 -14.48 9.63 3.40
CA PHE A 44 -14.26 8.55 2.42
C PHE A 44 -12.78 8.39 2.05
N GLY A 45 -12.04 9.50 1.91
CA GLY A 45 -10.60 9.50 1.69
C GLY A 45 -9.82 8.86 2.83
N ASN A 46 -10.15 9.22 4.06
CA ASN A 46 -9.52 8.65 5.27
C ASN A 46 -9.66 7.13 5.30
N ILE A 47 -10.86 6.63 4.99
CA ILE A 47 -11.16 5.20 4.92
C ILE A 47 -10.29 4.53 3.85
N ILE A 48 -10.18 5.12 2.65
CA ILE A 48 -9.34 4.57 1.59
C ILE A 48 -7.88 4.49 2.04
N ILE A 49 -7.34 5.57 2.60
CA ILE A 49 -5.95 5.62 3.08
C ILE A 49 -5.73 4.55 4.16
N GLY A 50 -6.69 4.40 5.08
CA GLY A 50 -6.66 3.37 6.12
C GLY A 50 -6.65 1.95 5.53
N VAL A 51 -7.46 1.69 4.51
CA VAL A 51 -7.46 0.40 3.79
C VAL A 51 -6.11 0.13 3.12
N VAL A 52 -5.52 1.13 2.45
CA VAL A 52 -4.18 0.99 1.86
C VAL A 52 -3.14 0.65 2.94
N PHE A 53 -3.17 1.35 4.07
CA PHE A 53 -2.25 1.12 5.18
C PHE A 53 -2.40 -0.29 5.75
N LEU A 54 -3.63 -0.70 6.09
CA LEU A 54 -3.93 -2.02 6.67
C LEU A 54 -3.57 -3.15 5.72
N THR A 55 -3.90 -3.02 4.43
CA THR A 55 -3.55 -4.05 3.43
C THR A 55 -2.04 -4.14 3.22
N THR A 56 -1.32 -3.01 3.27
CA THR A 56 0.16 -3.01 3.20
C THR A 56 0.79 -3.72 4.41
N ILE A 57 0.29 -3.45 5.62
CA ILE A 57 0.73 -4.16 6.84
C ILE A 57 0.42 -5.65 6.73
N ALA A 58 -0.80 -6.02 6.34
CA ALA A 58 -1.17 -7.42 6.17
C ALA A 58 -0.26 -8.11 5.16
N HIS A 59 0.02 -7.46 4.03
CA HIS A 59 0.92 -7.97 3.01
C HIS A 59 2.35 -8.17 3.54
N LEU A 60 2.88 -7.22 4.31
CA LEU A 60 4.17 -7.37 4.97
C LEU A 60 4.20 -8.58 5.92
N ILE A 61 3.17 -8.73 6.76
CA ILE A 61 3.04 -9.85 7.69
C ILE A 61 3.07 -11.19 6.93
N PHE A 62 2.29 -11.33 5.86
CA PHE A 62 2.27 -12.54 5.05
C PHE A 62 3.63 -12.84 4.40
N MET A 63 4.36 -11.82 3.96
CA MET A 63 5.71 -12.02 3.42
C MET A 63 6.70 -12.47 4.49
N ILE A 64 6.64 -11.91 5.69
CA ILE A 64 7.49 -12.35 6.82
C ILE A 64 7.19 -13.81 7.16
N PHE A 65 5.91 -14.19 7.31
CA PHE A 65 5.53 -15.59 7.52
C PHE A 65 5.99 -16.50 6.37
N GLY A 66 5.92 -16.02 5.14
CA GLY A 66 6.38 -16.73 3.95
C GLY A 66 7.89 -16.91 3.84
N ILE A 67 8.70 -16.22 4.66
CA ILE A 67 10.14 -16.45 4.80
C ILE A 67 10.40 -17.59 5.80
N PHE A 68 9.63 -17.68 6.89
CA PHE A 68 9.81 -18.69 7.92
C PHE A 68 9.18 -20.06 7.57
N LYS A 69 8.08 -20.09 6.81
CA LYS A 69 7.48 -21.34 6.31
C LYS A 69 8.06 -21.71 4.93
N LYS A 70 8.64 -22.91 4.86
CA LYS A 70 9.32 -23.45 3.67
C LYS A 70 8.36 -23.69 2.49
N GLU A 71 7.09 -23.98 2.78
CA GLU A 71 6.02 -24.16 1.79
C GLU A 71 4.86 -23.20 2.09
N GLN A 72 4.49 -22.40 1.10
CA GLN A 72 3.27 -21.59 1.15
C GLN A 72 2.12 -22.51 0.75
N THR A 73 1.05 -22.54 1.53
CA THR A 73 -0.17 -23.26 1.14
C THR A 73 -0.88 -22.46 0.05
N GLU A 74 -1.60 -23.14 -0.86
CA GLU A 74 -2.41 -22.49 -1.90
C GLU A 74 -3.38 -21.45 -1.33
N SER A 75 -3.94 -21.74 -0.14
CA SER A 75 -4.80 -20.81 0.59
C SER A 75 -4.08 -19.51 0.98
N MET A 76 -2.80 -19.59 1.38
CA MET A 76 -2.01 -18.42 1.72
C MET A 76 -1.66 -17.59 0.48
N GLU A 77 -1.37 -18.24 -0.65
CA GLU A 77 -1.11 -17.54 -1.90
C GLU A 77 -2.34 -16.79 -2.43
N SER A 78 -3.52 -17.43 -2.35
CA SER A 78 -4.79 -16.80 -2.68
C SER A 78 -5.08 -15.59 -1.79
N THR A 79 -4.85 -15.71 -0.48
CA THR A 79 -5.03 -14.61 0.48
C THR A 79 -4.12 -13.43 0.16
N ILE A 80 -2.85 -13.67 -0.14
CA ILE A 80 -1.91 -12.61 -0.53
C ILE A 80 -2.38 -11.91 -1.81
N ASN A 81 -2.87 -12.66 -2.79
CA ASN A 81 -3.36 -12.08 -4.05
C ASN A 81 -4.57 -11.16 -3.81
N ILE A 82 -5.50 -11.58 -2.94
CA ILE A 82 -6.64 -10.74 -2.52
C ILE A 82 -6.12 -9.45 -1.86
N VAL A 83 -5.18 -9.57 -0.91
CA VAL A 83 -4.62 -8.41 -0.21
C VAL A 83 -3.95 -7.43 -1.18
N VAL A 84 -3.14 -7.93 -2.12
CA VAL A 84 -2.47 -7.11 -3.14
C VAL A 84 -3.47 -6.41 -4.04
N ASN A 85 -4.55 -7.08 -4.44
CA ASN A 85 -5.58 -6.49 -5.29
C ASN A 85 -6.40 -5.42 -4.56
N ILE A 86 -6.81 -5.69 -3.33
CA ILE A 86 -7.53 -4.69 -2.52
C ILE A 86 -6.64 -3.47 -2.32
N SER A 87 -5.36 -3.69 -2.01
CA SER A 87 -4.37 -2.62 -1.90
C SER A 87 -4.31 -1.81 -3.20
N LEU A 88 -4.10 -2.46 -4.35
CA LEU A 88 -4.03 -1.79 -5.66
C LEU A 88 -5.28 -0.97 -5.97
N ILE A 89 -6.47 -1.56 -5.80
CA ILE A 89 -7.75 -0.88 -6.03
C ILE A 89 -7.85 0.35 -5.12
N ALA A 90 -7.58 0.18 -3.82
CA ALA A 90 -7.62 1.29 -2.86
C ALA A 90 -6.59 2.39 -3.20
N GLY A 91 -5.39 2.03 -3.66
CA GLY A 91 -4.37 2.98 -4.12
C GLY A 91 -4.83 3.79 -5.34
N LEU A 92 -5.48 3.15 -6.31
CA LEU A 92 -6.05 3.84 -7.48
C LEU A 92 -7.21 4.77 -7.08
N LEU A 93 -8.08 4.32 -6.18
CA LEU A 93 -9.15 5.15 -5.62
C LEU A 93 -8.57 6.34 -4.84
N MET A 94 -7.49 6.15 -4.08
CA MET A 94 -6.81 7.21 -3.35
C MET A 94 -6.39 8.34 -4.29
N VAL A 95 -5.71 8.03 -5.40
CA VAL A 95 -5.27 9.06 -6.37
C VAL A 95 -6.45 9.66 -7.13
N THR A 96 -7.49 8.88 -7.41
CA THR A 96 -8.67 9.38 -8.15
C THR A 96 -9.50 10.34 -7.30
N PHE A 97 -9.75 10.02 -6.04
CA PHE A 97 -10.60 10.82 -5.15
C PHE A 97 -9.84 11.89 -4.37
N LEU A 98 -8.56 11.67 -4.11
CA LEU A 98 -7.71 12.60 -3.35
C LEU A 98 -6.65 13.28 -4.21
N GLY A 99 -6.71 13.14 -5.54
CA GLY A 99 -5.69 13.63 -6.47
C GLY A 99 -5.32 15.11 -6.27
N TRP A 100 -6.29 15.95 -5.92
CA TRP A 100 -6.07 17.37 -5.61
C TRP A 100 -5.24 17.62 -4.35
N TYR A 101 -5.34 16.72 -3.38
CA TYR A 101 -4.60 16.78 -2.12
C TYR A 101 -3.32 15.95 -2.16
N THR A 102 -3.14 15.08 -3.14
CA THR A 102 -1.95 14.21 -3.22
C THR A 102 -0.71 14.95 -3.68
N ASN A 103 0.45 14.56 -3.15
CA ASN A 103 1.74 15.02 -3.63
C ASN A 103 2.51 13.91 -4.37
N ILE A 104 3.77 14.19 -4.72
CA ILE A 104 4.62 13.23 -5.45
C ILE A 104 4.86 11.93 -4.68
N VAL A 105 4.89 11.96 -3.34
CA VAL A 105 5.07 10.78 -2.49
C VAL A 105 3.85 9.86 -2.59
N ALA A 106 2.64 10.42 -2.61
CA ALA A 106 1.42 9.63 -2.83
C ALA A 106 1.42 8.94 -4.20
N ILE A 107 1.90 9.63 -5.25
CA ILE A 107 2.04 9.04 -6.58
C ILE A 107 3.09 7.91 -6.58
N ILE A 108 4.25 8.13 -5.96
CA ILE A 108 5.29 7.10 -5.81
C ILE A 108 4.72 5.88 -5.07
N CYS A 109 3.96 6.09 -4.00
CA CYS A 109 3.30 5.02 -3.26
C CYS A 109 2.41 4.17 -4.18
N VAL A 110 1.57 4.79 -5.02
CA VAL A 110 0.73 4.05 -5.96
C VAL A 110 1.53 3.34 -7.04
N ILE A 111 2.60 3.95 -7.57
CA ILE A 111 3.51 3.28 -8.51
C ILE A 111 4.14 2.04 -7.89
N LEU A 112 4.56 2.12 -6.62
CA LEU A 112 5.07 0.96 -5.88
C LEU A 112 4.00 -0.11 -5.70
N MET A 113 2.73 0.26 -5.47
CA MET A 113 1.63 -0.70 -5.37
C MET A 113 1.37 -1.41 -6.71
N ILE A 114 1.39 -0.68 -7.82
CA ILE A 114 1.34 -1.26 -9.17
C ILE A 114 2.53 -2.19 -9.40
N GLY A 115 3.73 -1.77 -9.02
CA GLY A 115 4.94 -2.59 -9.09
C GLY A 115 4.85 -3.87 -8.26
N SER A 116 4.28 -3.78 -7.06
CA SER A 116 4.02 -4.94 -6.19
C SER A 116 3.07 -5.93 -6.86
N ALA A 117 1.95 -5.44 -7.41
CA ALA A 117 1.00 -6.27 -8.15
C ALA A 117 1.64 -6.91 -9.38
N TYR A 118 2.40 -6.14 -10.16
CA TYR A 118 3.11 -6.63 -11.34
C TYR A 118 4.11 -7.74 -11.00
N VAL A 119 4.94 -7.54 -9.99
CA VAL A 119 5.92 -8.55 -9.55
C VAL A 119 5.20 -9.82 -9.11
N ARG A 120 4.08 -9.69 -8.39
CA ARG A 120 3.27 -10.82 -7.95
C ARG A 120 2.69 -11.58 -9.15
N TYR A 121 2.05 -10.91 -10.09
CA TYR A 121 1.37 -11.57 -11.22
C TYR A 121 2.30 -12.13 -12.28
N LYS A 122 3.48 -11.54 -12.49
CA LYS A 122 4.43 -12.00 -13.50
C LYS A 122 5.35 -13.11 -13.00
N PHE A 123 5.62 -13.17 -11.70
CA PHE A 123 6.62 -14.08 -11.11
C PHE A 123 6.06 -15.05 -10.05
N LEU A 124 4.74 -15.06 -9.85
CA LEU A 124 4.02 -16.23 -9.32
C LEU A 124 3.98 -17.33 -10.39
#